data_AF-B9URH4-F1
#
_entry.id   AF-B9URH4-F1
#
_cell.length_a   1.000
_cell.length_b   1.000
_cell.length_c   1.000
_cell.angle_alpha   90.00
_cell.angle_beta   90.00
_cell.angle_gamma   90.00
#
_symmetry.space_group_name_H-M   'P 1'
#
loop_
_entity.id
_entity.type
_entity.pdbx_description
1 polymer ?
#
loop_
_entity_poly.entity_id
_entity_poly.type
_entity_poly.pdbx_seq_one_letter_code
_entity_poly.pdbx_strand_id
1 'polypeptide(L)'
;MKKSVLIIICALILISTLVDAQRRVKNRKPGELKKIRGFISCPNKNIKNRDIYKDACNFLQQFYIKSPDRQLARHLKNGLQVAANRILPLIGSDKRIRLDIVRHCASNLQTSIDILNDDAVRKYRQCNKTCLAEEGKRFSREIENAGIGIGNCITQSIY
;
A
#
# COMPACT_ATOMS: atom_id res chain seq x y z
N MET A 1 -41.99 -33.79 15.06
CA MET A 1 -40.77 -34.22 14.33
C MET A 1 -40.12 -33.15 13.43
N LYS A 2 -40.85 -32.16 12.87
CA LYS A 2 -40.25 -31.16 11.95
C LYS A 2 -39.35 -30.08 12.61
N LYS A 3 -39.61 -29.68 13.86
CA LYS A 3 -38.84 -28.61 14.55
C LYS A 3 -37.42 -29.04 14.96
N SER A 4 -37.24 -30.30 15.35
CA SER A 4 -35.94 -30.83 15.79
C SER A 4 -34.93 -30.96 14.64
N VAL A 5 -35.38 -31.26 13.43
CA VAL A 5 -34.52 -31.37 12.24
C VAL A 5 -33.98 -30.00 11.82
N LEU A 6 -34.79 -28.94 11.93
CA LEU A 6 -34.38 -27.58 11.57
C LEU A 6 -33.27 -27.05 12.49
N ILE A 7 -33.34 -27.37 13.78
CA ILE A 7 -32.34 -26.95 14.78
C ILE A 7 -30.99 -27.62 14.52
N ILE A 8 -30.99 -28.90 14.13
CA ILE A 8 -29.76 -29.65 13.83
C ILE A 8 -29.06 -29.08 12.59
N ILE A 9 -29.81 -28.71 11.54
CA ILE A 9 -29.25 -28.10 10.33
C ILE A 9 -28.63 -26.73 10.63
N CYS A 10 -29.32 -25.88 11.41
CA CYS A 10 -28.76 -24.58 11.81
C CYS A 10 -27.49 -24.72 12.67
N ALA A 11 -27.46 -25.69 13.59
CA ALA A 11 -26.29 -25.95 14.41
C ALA A 11 -25.09 -26.41 13.56
N LEU A 12 -25.30 -27.29 12.57
CA LEU A 12 -24.25 -27.75 11.66
C LEU A 12 -23.66 -26.60 10.83
N ILE A 13 -24.47 -25.67 10.35
CA ILE A 13 -24.02 -24.48 9.59
C ILE A 13 -23.21 -23.52 10.50
N LEU A 14 -23.63 -23.34 11.75
CA LEU A 14 -22.88 -22.55 12.73
C LEU A 14 -21.52 -23.19 13.06
N ILE A 15 -21.47 -24.50 13.22
CA ILE A 15 -20.22 -25.21 13.50
C ILE A 15 -19.27 -25.15 12.30
N SER A 16 -19.77 -25.32 11.07
CA SER A 16 -18.92 -25.24 9.87
C SER A 16 -18.31 -23.85 9.68
N THR A 17 -19.08 -22.78 9.92
CA THR A 17 -18.57 -21.40 9.83
C THR A 17 -17.55 -21.06 10.92
N LEU A 18 -17.72 -21.59 12.13
CA LEU A 18 -16.75 -21.46 13.23
C LEU A 18 -15.44 -22.21 12.95
N VAL A 19 -15.52 -23.43 12.40
CA VAL A 19 -14.35 -24.23 12.04
C VAL A 19 -13.54 -23.54 10.94
N ASP A 20 -14.18 -22.99 9.92
CA ASP A 20 -13.48 -22.24 8.86
C ASP A 20 -12.85 -20.94 9.37
N ALA A 21 -13.52 -20.22 10.28
CA ALA A 21 -12.97 -19.03 10.90
C ALA A 21 -11.74 -19.36 11.77
N GLN A 22 -11.80 -20.42 12.57
CA GLN A 22 -10.67 -20.88 13.39
C GLN A 22 -9.50 -21.40 12.54
N ARG A 23 -9.76 -22.12 11.44
CA ARG A 23 -8.72 -22.62 10.53
C ARG A 23 -7.96 -21.49 9.83
N ARG A 24 -8.66 -20.40 9.46
CA ARG A 24 -8.05 -19.17 8.91
C ARG A 24 -7.21 -18.39 9.92
N VAL A 25 -7.45 -18.58 11.22
CA VAL A 25 -6.69 -17.94 12.31
C VAL A 25 -5.51 -18.83 12.74
N LYS A 26 -5.70 -20.15 12.84
CA LYS A 26 -4.69 -21.13 13.31
C LYS A 26 -3.52 -21.30 12.33
N ASN A 27 -3.73 -21.08 11.03
CA ASN A 27 -2.67 -21.13 10.02
C ASN A 27 -1.86 -19.83 9.88
N ARG A 28 -2.16 -18.78 10.65
CA ARG A 28 -1.33 -17.57 10.66
C ARG A 28 -0.19 -17.75 11.63
N LYS A 29 1.04 -17.80 11.14
CA LYS A 29 2.21 -17.68 12.00
C LYS A 29 2.15 -16.31 12.68
N PRO A 30 2.18 -16.24 14.02
CA PRO A 30 2.26 -14.96 14.73
C PRO A 30 3.46 -14.15 14.19
N GLY A 31 3.19 -12.94 13.69
CA GLY A 31 4.22 -12.05 13.17
C GLY A 31 4.43 -12.05 11.65
N GLU A 32 3.74 -12.89 10.89
CA GLU A 32 3.80 -12.88 9.42
C GLU A 32 3.26 -11.55 8.86
N LEU A 33 4.08 -10.85 8.08
CA LEU A 33 3.71 -9.59 7.46
C LEU A 33 3.05 -9.83 6.10
N LYS A 34 1.88 -9.22 5.88
CA LYS A 34 1.16 -9.34 4.62
C LYS A 34 1.57 -8.24 3.66
N LYS A 35 1.93 -8.62 2.43
CA LYS A 35 2.11 -7.68 1.32
C LYS A 35 0.76 -7.10 0.91
N ILE A 36 0.69 -5.79 0.74
CA ILE A 36 -0.53 -5.08 0.35
C ILE A 36 -0.17 -4.06 -0.73
N ARG A 37 -0.90 -4.10 -1.85
CA ARG A 37 -0.65 -3.39 -3.12
C ARG A 37 -1.83 -2.53 -3.53
N GLY A 38 -1.64 -1.74 -4.59
CA GLY A 38 -2.75 -1.14 -5.35
C GLY A 38 -3.45 0.01 -4.64
N PHE A 39 -2.70 0.82 -3.90
CA PHE A 39 -3.26 1.90 -3.09
C PHE A 39 -3.24 3.29 -3.72
N ILE A 40 -2.48 3.44 -4.81
CA ILE A 40 -2.33 4.72 -5.48
C ILE A 40 -3.53 4.92 -6.40
N SER A 41 -4.34 5.92 -6.08
CA SER A 41 -5.36 6.49 -6.94
C SER A 41 -4.73 7.43 -7.95
N CYS A 42 -5.11 7.28 -9.22
CA CYS A 42 -4.59 8.05 -10.34
C CYS A 42 -5.76 8.70 -11.09
N PRO A 43 -6.19 9.90 -10.68
CA PRO A 43 -7.28 10.59 -11.35
C PRO A 43 -6.86 11.08 -12.74
N ASN A 44 -7.64 10.74 -13.77
CA ASN A 44 -7.30 11.05 -15.18
C ASN A 44 -7.78 12.42 -15.68
N LYS A 45 -7.84 13.45 -14.82
CA LYS A 45 -8.34 14.78 -15.19
C LYS A 45 -7.21 15.68 -15.71
N ASN A 46 -7.44 16.36 -16.84
CA ASN A 46 -6.56 17.39 -17.41
C ASN A 46 -5.10 16.95 -17.67
N ILE A 47 -4.91 15.72 -18.16
CA ILE A 47 -3.59 15.13 -18.40
C ILE A 47 -3.14 15.37 -19.85
N LYS A 48 -1.96 16.00 -20.02
CA LYS A 48 -1.34 16.25 -21.33
C LYS A 48 -0.61 15.02 -21.89
N ASN A 49 -0.03 14.20 -21.02
CA ASN A 49 0.72 12.99 -21.37
C ASN A 49 -0.01 11.73 -20.87
N ARG A 50 -1.18 11.45 -21.45
CA ARG A 50 -2.15 10.48 -20.89
C ARG A 50 -1.64 9.05 -20.85
N ASP A 51 -1.00 8.59 -21.92
CA ASP A 51 -0.56 7.18 -22.02
C ASP A 51 0.58 6.90 -21.05
N ILE A 52 1.60 7.76 -21.03
CA ILE A 52 2.71 7.64 -20.07
C ILE A 52 2.22 7.81 -18.63
N TYR A 53 1.28 8.71 -18.38
CA TYR A 53 0.67 8.84 -17.05
C TYR A 53 0.00 7.54 -16.60
N LYS A 54 -0.78 6.90 -17.48
CA LYS A 54 -1.46 5.63 -17.18
C LYS A 54 -0.44 4.52 -16.90
N ASP A 55 0.60 4.42 -17.72
CA ASP A 55 1.63 3.39 -17.55
C ASP A 55 2.47 3.63 -16.29
N ALA A 56 2.81 4.88 -16.01
CA ALA A 56 3.51 5.27 -14.79
C ALA A 56 2.65 5.00 -13.56
N CYS A 57 1.35 5.30 -13.60
CA CYS A 57 0.42 4.96 -12.54
C CYS A 57 0.40 3.44 -12.28
N ASN A 58 0.23 2.63 -13.33
CA ASN A 58 0.23 1.17 -13.21
C ASN A 58 1.54 0.66 -12.60
N PHE A 59 2.67 1.23 -13.02
CA PHE A 59 3.98 0.93 -12.44
C PHE A 59 4.04 1.28 -10.95
N LEU A 60 3.65 2.50 -10.56
CA LEU A 60 3.66 2.93 -9.17
C LEU A 60 2.73 2.06 -8.29
N GLN A 61 1.60 1.59 -8.83
CA GLN A 61 0.66 0.70 -8.11
C GLN A 61 1.24 -0.68 -7.77
N GLN A 62 2.37 -1.08 -8.38
CA GLN A 62 3.05 -2.34 -8.08
C GLN A 62 3.80 -2.29 -6.73
N PHE A 63 4.19 -1.10 -6.28
CA PHE A 63 4.83 -0.91 -4.99
C PHE A 63 3.91 -1.33 -3.85
N TYR A 64 4.48 -1.93 -2.82
CA TYR A 64 3.73 -2.54 -1.74
C TYR A 64 4.31 -2.24 -0.37
N ILE A 65 3.43 -2.23 0.63
CA ILE A 65 3.81 -2.27 2.04
C ILE A 65 3.58 -3.68 2.60
N LYS A 66 4.30 -4.01 3.66
CA LYS A 66 4.11 -5.20 4.49
C LYS A 66 3.52 -4.77 5.83
N SER A 67 2.47 -5.44 6.31
CA SER A 67 1.85 -5.07 7.58
C SER A 67 1.39 -6.29 8.38
N PRO A 68 1.51 -6.28 9.73
CA PRO A 68 1.04 -7.39 10.56
C PRO A 68 -0.50 -7.45 10.65
N ASP A 69 -1.18 -6.33 10.43
CA ASP A 69 -2.64 -6.25 10.48
C ASP A 69 -3.19 -5.15 9.56
N ARG A 70 -4.52 -5.10 9.47
CA ARG A 70 -5.23 -4.14 8.61
C ARG A 70 -5.21 -2.71 9.16
N GLN A 71 -4.99 -2.53 10.46
CA GLN A 71 -5.05 -1.20 11.07
C GLN A 71 -3.80 -0.42 10.68
N LEU A 72 -2.61 -0.97 10.93
CA LEU A 72 -1.37 -0.32 10.53
C LEU A 72 -1.31 -0.13 9.01
N ALA A 73 -1.71 -1.14 8.23
CA ALA A 73 -1.78 -1.05 6.78
C ALA A 73 -2.57 0.16 6.26
N ARG A 74 -3.70 0.49 6.90
CA ARG A 74 -4.54 1.64 6.51
C ARG A 74 -3.83 2.98 6.69
N HIS A 75 -2.95 3.08 7.68
CA HIS A 75 -2.17 4.28 7.93
C HIS A 75 -0.96 4.37 6.98
N LEU A 76 -0.25 3.27 6.77
CA LEU A 76 0.94 3.25 5.90
C LEU A 76 0.60 3.44 4.42
N LYS A 77 -0.55 2.91 3.95
CA LYS A 77 -0.93 3.04 2.53
C LYS A 77 -1.10 4.49 2.09
N ASN A 78 -1.50 5.38 2.99
CA ASN A 78 -1.71 6.79 2.67
C ASN A 78 -0.38 7.46 2.30
N GLY A 79 0.73 7.02 2.91
CA GLY A 79 2.07 7.49 2.55
C GLY A 79 2.43 7.20 1.08
N LEU A 80 2.06 6.02 0.56
CA LEU A 80 2.30 5.70 -0.86
C LEU A 80 1.55 6.66 -1.79
N GLN A 81 0.32 7.04 -1.45
CA GLN A 81 -0.42 8.05 -2.21
C GLN A 81 0.27 9.41 -2.13
N VAL A 82 0.78 9.81 -0.95
CA VAL A 82 1.50 11.08 -0.78
C VAL A 82 2.73 11.14 -1.68
N ALA A 83 3.55 10.08 -1.70
CA ALA A 83 4.69 10.00 -2.60
C ALA A 83 4.26 10.06 -4.08
N ALA A 84 3.21 9.32 -4.46
CA ALA A 84 2.68 9.35 -5.81
C ALA A 84 2.15 10.74 -6.23
N ASN A 85 1.57 11.50 -5.30
CA ASN A 85 1.10 12.86 -5.54
C ASN A 85 2.25 13.84 -5.85
N ARG A 86 3.50 13.51 -5.50
CA ARG A 86 4.68 14.28 -5.90
C ARG A 86 5.17 13.94 -7.30
N ILE A 87 4.81 12.76 -7.83
CA ILE A 87 5.32 12.21 -9.08
C ILE A 87 4.30 12.37 -10.22
N LEU A 88 3.06 11.90 -10.01
CA LEU A 88 2.02 11.80 -11.04
C LEU A 88 1.66 13.15 -11.71
N PRO A 89 1.53 14.28 -10.99
CA PRO A 89 1.24 15.57 -11.63
C PRO A 89 2.34 16.04 -12.58
N LEU A 90 3.61 15.73 -12.29
CA LEU A 90 4.73 16.06 -13.17
C LEU A 90 4.60 15.30 -14.49
N ILE A 91 4.42 13.98 -14.39
CA ILE A 91 4.23 13.10 -15.56
C ILE A 91 3.03 13.57 -16.40
N GLY A 92 1.92 13.92 -15.74
CA GLY A 92 0.72 14.34 -16.45
C GLY A 92 0.83 15.70 -17.14
N SER A 93 1.77 16.56 -16.72
CA SER A 93 1.89 17.94 -17.20
C SER A 93 2.92 18.15 -18.31
N ASP A 94 3.88 17.22 -18.50
CA ASP A 94 4.93 17.35 -19.53
C ASP A 94 4.99 16.11 -20.46
N LYS A 95 4.98 16.35 -21.77
CA LYS A 95 5.03 15.30 -22.81
C LYS A 95 6.44 14.74 -23.05
N ARG A 96 7.49 15.43 -22.61
CA ARG A 96 8.88 14.97 -22.72
C ARG A 96 9.17 13.82 -21.76
N ILE A 97 8.39 13.71 -20.68
CA ILE A 97 8.56 12.64 -19.70
C ILE A 97 8.17 11.30 -20.33
N ARG A 98 9.11 10.37 -20.31
CA ARG A 98 8.95 8.99 -20.78
C ARG A 98 8.92 8.01 -19.61
N LEU A 99 8.33 6.85 -19.83
CA LEU A 99 8.19 5.82 -18.79
C LEU A 99 9.54 5.27 -18.29
N ASP A 100 10.55 5.17 -19.16
CA ASP A 100 11.89 4.71 -18.78
C ASP A 100 12.56 5.66 -17.78
N ILE A 101 12.41 6.98 -17.94
CA ILE A 101 12.88 7.99 -16.97
C ILE A 101 12.19 7.79 -15.62
N VAL A 102 10.86 7.62 -15.63
CA VAL A 102 10.09 7.39 -14.40
C VAL A 102 10.56 6.12 -13.68
N ARG A 103 10.76 5.02 -14.41
CA ARG A 103 11.26 3.76 -13.87
C ARG A 103 12.67 3.88 -13.32
N HIS A 104 13.55 4.59 -14.01
CA HIS A 104 14.92 4.83 -13.56
C HIS A 104 14.94 5.62 -12.24
N CYS A 105 14.25 6.77 -12.21
CA CYS A 105 14.18 7.63 -11.03
C CYS A 105 13.52 6.94 -9.83
N ALA A 106 12.53 6.07 -10.06
CA ALA A 106 11.83 5.34 -9.01
C ALA A 106 12.40 3.93 -8.73
N SER A 107 13.56 3.58 -9.30
CA SER A 107 14.15 2.23 -9.20
C SER A 107 14.36 1.76 -7.75
N ASN A 108 14.70 2.69 -6.85
CA ASN A 108 14.95 2.41 -5.43
C ASN A 108 13.74 2.64 -4.52
N LEU A 109 12.57 2.99 -5.08
CA LEU A 109 11.40 3.34 -4.27
C LEU A 109 10.92 2.17 -3.39
N GLN A 110 10.91 0.93 -3.90
CA GLN A 110 10.55 -0.23 -3.07
C GLN A 110 11.53 -0.43 -1.91
N THR A 111 12.82 -0.17 -2.11
CA THR A 111 13.84 -0.26 -1.05
C THR A 111 13.57 0.77 0.04
N SER A 112 13.28 2.02 -0.34
CA SER A 112 12.89 3.06 0.64
C SER A 112 11.60 2.69 1.38
N ILE A 113 10.60 2.15 0.68
CA ILE A 113 9.37 1.66 1.31
C ILE A 113 9.68 0.54 2.31
N ASP A 114 10.48 -0.45 1.94
CA ASP A 114 10.82 -1.59 2.78
C ASP A 114 11.53 -1.13 4.07
N ILE A 115 12.52 -0.23 3.97
CA ILE A 115 13.23 0.33 5.14
C ILE A 115 12.27 1.06 6.10
N LEU A 116 11.47 1.99 5.56
CA LEU A 116 10.53 2.77 6.36
C LEU A 116 9.42 1.90 6.95
N ASN A 117 9.01 0.88 6.20
CA ASN A 117 7.96 -0.03 6.60
C ASN A 117 8.42 -0.96 7.74
N ASP A 118 9.63 -1.52 7.64
CA ASP A 118 10.19 -2.36 8.70
C ASP A 118 10.34 -1.57 10.00
N ASP A 119 10.78 -0.32 9.91
CA ASP A 119 10.88 0.57 11.07
C ASP A 119 9.51 0.92 11.67
N ALA A 120 8.52 1.25 10.83
CA ALA A 120 7.16 1.50 11.30
C ALA A 120 6.54 0.27 11.98
N VAL A 121 6.75 -0.93 11.43
CA VAL A 121 6.27 -2.18 12.03
C VAL A 121 6.97 -2.45 13.37
N ARG A 122 8.28 -2.20 13.45
CA ARG A 122 9.05 -2.35 14.68
C ARG A 122 8.52 -1.42 15.78
N LYS A 123 8.37 -0.13 15.48
CA LYS A 123 7.86 0.86 16.43
C LYS A 123 6.42 0.58 16.85
N TYR A 124 5.57 0.21 15.89
CA TYR A 124 4.20 -0.23 16.16
C TYR A 124 4.14 -1.40 17.16
N ARG A 125 5.06 -2.36 17.06
CA ARG A 125 5.16 -3.47 18.02
C ARG A 125 5.68 -3.01 19.38
N GLN A 126 6.69 -2.12 19.41
CA GLN A 126 7.27 -1.58 20.64
C GLN A 126 6.26 -0.78 21.46
N CYS A 127 5.34 -0.06 20.81
CA CYS A 127 4.31 0.73 21.48
C CYS A 127 3.04 -0.10 21.82
N ASN A 128 3.13 -1.43 21.88
CA ASN A 128 1.98 -2.31 22.11
C ASN A 128 0.79 -2.02 21.18
N LYS A 129 1.09 -1.65 19.93
CA LYS A 129 0.11 -1.42 18.86
C LYS A 129 -0.80 -0.19 19.01
N THR A 130 -0.48 0.74 19.90
CA THR A 130 -1.32 1.93 20.15
C THR A 130 -0.95 3.14 19.28
N CYS A 131 0.31 3.22 18.81
CA CYS A 131 0.87 4.36 18.07
C CYS A 131 0.60 4.35 16.55
N LEU A 132 -0.55 3.82 16.10
CA LEU A 132 -0.90 3.66 14.67
C LEU A 132 -0.79 4.96 13.86
N ALA A 133 -1.38 6.04 14.38
CA ALA A 133 -1.45 7.32 13.68
C ALA A 133 -0.09 8.00 13.59
N GLU A 134 0.72 7.90 14.65
CA GLU A 134 2.06 8.44 14.72
C GLU A 134 2.98 7.76 13.69
N GLU A 135 3.02 6.43 13.68
CA GLU A 135 3.83 5.68 12.72
C GLU A 135 3.36 5.88 11.28
N GLY A 136 2.05 6.00 11.07
CA GLY A 136 1.49 6.38 9.77
C GLY A 136 1.95 7.75 9.28
N LYS A 137 1.92 8.75 10.15
CA LYS A 137 2.33 10.13 9.84
C LYS A 137 3.85 10.19 9.57
N ARG A 138 4.64 9.52 10.40
CA ARG A 138 6.09 9.41 10.25
C ARG A 138 6.46 8.76 8.92
N PHE A 139 5.90 7.58 8.63
CA PHE A 139 6.08 6.90 7.35
C PHE A 139 5.70 7.79 6.16
N SER A 140 4.56 8.47 6.24
CA SER A 140 4.07 9.35 5.16
C SER A 140 5.01 10.52 4.88
N ARG A 141 5.56 11.15 5.92
CA ARG A 141 6.52 12.25 5.79
C ARG A 141 7.82 11.78 5.14
N GLU A 142 8.36 10.66 5.58
CA GLU A 142 9.63 10.16 5.05
C GLU A 142 9.49 9.68 3.58
N ILE A 143 8.38 9.00 3.25
CA ILE A 143 8.16 8.56 1.87
C ILE A 143 7.79 9.71 0.93
N GLU A 144 7.22 10.81 1.46
CA GLU A 144 7.02 12.03 0.69
C GLU A 144 8.36 12.60 0.19
N ASN A 145 9.39 12.62 1.04
CA ASN A 145 10.74 13.07 0.65
C ASN A 145 11.31 12.20 -0.48
N ALA A 146 11.08 10.89 -0.46
CA ALA A 146 11.43 10.01 -1.58
C ALA A 146 10.65 10.40 -2.86
N GLY A 147 9.36 10.70 -2.75
CA GLY A 147 8.54 11.21 -3.86
C GLY A 147 9.06 12.52 -4.44
N ILE A 148 9.50 13.46 -3.59
CA ILE A 148 10.15 14.72 -4.01
C ILE A 148 11.46 14.42 -4.76
N GLY A 149 12.31 13.54 -4.21
CA GLY A 149 13.57 13.15 -4.85
C GLY A 149 13.35 12.53 -6.24
N ILE A 150 12.34 11.67 -6.39
CA ILE A 150 11.96 11.09 -7.68
C ILE A 150 11.47 12.18 -8.64
N GLY A 151 10.64 13.12 -8.17
CA GLY A 151 10.16 14.25 -8.97
C GLY A 151 11.29 15.15 -9.48
N ASN A 152 12.29 15.41 -8.63
CA ASN A 152 13.49 16.16 -8.99
C ASN A 152 14.32 15.41 -10.05
N CYS A 153 14.55 14.10 -9.86
CA CYS A 153 15.23 13.26 -10.84
C CYS A 153 14.54 13.28 -12.21
N ILE A 154 13.20 13.15 -12.24
CA ILE A 154 12.43 13.20 -13.50
C ILE A 154 12.61 14.55 -14.18
N THR A 155 12.50 15.64 -13.42
CA THR A 155 12.65 17.00 -13.95
C THR A 155 14.05 17.19 -14.53
N GLN A 156 15.11 16.81 -13.80
CA GLN A 156 16.49 16.93 -14.28
C GLN A 156 16.80 16.05 -15.49
N SER A 157 16.07 14.95 -15.70
CA SER A 157 16.30 14.03 -16.82
C SER A 157 15.68 14.50 -18.14
N ILE A 158 14.90 15.59 -18.14
CA ILE A 158 14.24 16.16 -19.33
C ILE A 158 14.76 17.56 -19.71
N TYR A 159 15.73 18.07 -18.96
CA TYR A 159 16.48 19.31 -19.22
C TYR A 159 17.94 18.96 -19.51
#